data_AF-A0A2V8Y2Q5-F1
#
_entry.id   AF-A0A2V8Y2Q5-F1
#
_cell.length_a   1.000
_cell.length_b   1.000
_cell.length_c   1.000
_cell.angle_alpha   90.00
_cell.angle_beta   90.00
_cell.angle_gamma   90.00
#
_symmetry.space_group_name_H-M   'P 1'
#
loop_
_entity.id
_entity.type
_entity.pdbx_description
1 polymer ?
#
loop_
_entity_poly.entity_id
_entity_poly.type
_entity_poly.pdbx_seq_one_letter_code
_entity_poly.pdbx_strand_id
1 'polypeptide(L)'
;MEDLRYGRATRERKLAVCTSGAHLAPSDRAEILSVLVIDADEMVAARASDAILSITPEAFVEAIKRKNAQPALFAFAARYLADKPGICDALVQNKNCGAEHLVHVARHLSNVATQALLEDLDRVSASPALAAALEQSPSVTPEQKKHLRELHGPGRPLDEAALADAAAAAEADPARRQTLLQRIAKMTVAQRVQYAIKGGSEARRTLIRDTNKVVQRAVLQSPRLTDQEVEAFASMSSLTDEILRLIASNRTFRKNYTVVRNLINNPKTPLDVTLHMLPMLNPQDLKRLTTNKNIPETLRTTAFKLHRTRAEQKK
;
A
#
# COMPACT_ATOMS: atom_id res chain seq x y z
N MET A 1 -14.09 18.46 17.92
CA MET A 1 -12.97 18.78 17.01
C MET A 1 -12.89 17.78 15.88
N GLU A 2 -12.88 16.47 16.17
CA GLU A 2 -12.87 15.43 15.13
C GLU A 2 -14.05 15.52 14.17
N ASP A 3 -15.27 15.77 14.66
CA ASP A 3 -16.44 15.94 13.77
C ASP A 3 -16.26 17.05 12.72
N LEU A 4 -15.54 18.13 13.06
CA LEU A 4 -15.25 19.21 12.12
C LEU A 4 -14.21 18.77 11.08
N ARG A 5 -13.15 18.05 11.51
CA ARG A 5 -12.13 17.51 10.60
C ARG A 5 -12.69 16.47 9.64
N TYR A 6 -13.73 15.74 10.02
CA TYR A 6 -14.40 14.79 9.14
C TYR A 6 -15.63 15.36 8.41
N GLY A 7 -15.90 16.67 8.54
CA GLY A 7 -17.05 17.32 7.90
C GLY A 7 -18.43 16.88 8.43
N ARG A 8 -18.47 16.21 9.58
CA ARG A 8 -19.70 15.66 10.21
C ARG A 8 -20.34 16.59 11.24
N ALA A 9 -19.71 17.72 11.53
CA ALA A 9 -20.25 18.70 12.46
C ALA A 9 -21.56 19.33 11.94
N THR A 10 -22.36 19.85 12.86
CA THR A 10 -23.56 20.64 12.54
C THR A 10 -23.22 21.87 11.71
N ARG A 11 -24.13 22.29 10.82
CA ARG A 11 -24.01 23.48 9.96
C ARG A 11 -23.55 24.73 10.72
N GLU A 12 -24.14 25.01 11.88
CA GLU A 12 -23.79 26.17 12.72
C GLU A 12 -22.33 26.15 13.16
N ARG A 13 -21.82 24.98 13.59
CA ARG A 13 -20.42 24.80 13.99
C ARG A 13 -19.47 24.95 12.80
N LYS A 14 -19.85 24.49 11.60
CA LYS A 14 -19.05 24.68 10.38
C LYS A 14 -18.95 26.17 10.02
N LEU A 15 -20.08 26.88 10.04
CA LEU A 15 -20.13 28.32 9.78
C LEU A 15 -19.33 29.11 10.83
N ALA A 16 -19.39 28.71 12.11
CA ALA A 16 -18.61 29.35 13.17
C ALA A 16 -17.10 29.27 12.90
N VAL A 17 -16.58 28.17 12.36
CA VAL A 17 -15.15 28.04 11.98
C VAL A 17 -14.78 28.99 10.82
N CYS A 18 -15.71 29.18 9.89
CA CYS A 18 -15.52 30.10 8.76
C CYS A 18 -15.48 31.56 9.23
N THR A 19 -16.40 31.96 10.12
CA THR A 19 -16.51 33.35 10.59
C THR A 19 -15.50 33.71 11.68
N SER A 20 -15.30 32.83 12.67
CA SER A 20 -14.46 33.09 13.84
C SER A 20 -13.59 31.88 14.17
N GLY A 21 -12.30 32.00 13.90
CA GLY A 21 -11.30 31.00 14.26
C GLY A 21 -10.81 31.05 15.71
N ALA A 22 -11.42 31.89 16.56
CA ALA A 22 -10.81 32.38 17.80
C ALA A 22 -10.46 31.29 18.84
N HIS A 23 -11.11 30.13 18.76
CA HIS A 23 -10.88 29.00 19.69
C HIS A 23 -10.08 27.85 19.05
N LEU A 24 -9.56 28.04 17.84
CA LEU A 24 -8.81 27.02 17.12
C LEU A 24 -7.36 27.47 16.93
N ALA A 25 -6.42 26.53 17.08
CA ALA A 25 -5.06 26.77 16.62
C ALA A 25 -5.08 27.06 15.11
N PRO A 26 -4.21 27.94 14.59
CA PRO A 26 -4.18 28.30 13.17
C PRO A 26 -4.10 27.08 12.24
N SER A 27 -3.30 26.08 12.63
CA SER A 27 -3.12 24.83 11.90
C SER A 27 -4.31 23.87 12.02
N ASP A 28 -5.09 23.91 13.10
CA ASP A 28 -6.36 23.18 13.16
C ASP A 28 -7.41 23.82 12.26
N ARG A 29 -7.46 25.15 12.26
CA ARG A 29 -8.37 25.90 11.40
C ARG A 29 -8.03 25.69 9.92
N ALA A 30 -6.75 25.66 9.55
CA ALA A 30 -6.28 25.36 8.20
C ALA A 30 -6.82 24.00 7.69
N GLU A 31 -6.68 22.96 8.51
CA GLU A 31 -7.11 21.60 8.18
C GLU A 31 -8.64 21.50 8.06
N ILE A 32 -9.38 22.08 9.01
CA ILE A 32 -10.85 22.06 8.98
C ILE A 32 -11.37 22.84 7.77
N LEU A 33 -10.85 24.03 7.49
CA LEU A 33 -11.28 24.82 6.33
C LEU A 33 -11.01 24.07 5.01
N SER A 34 -9.89 23.35 4.91
CA SER A 34 -9.60 22.53 3.72
C SER A 34 -10.63 21.44 3.46
N VAL A 35 -11.27 20.92 4.52
CA VAL A 35 -12.38 19.97 4.43
C VAL A 35 -13.69 20.69 4.08
N LEU A 36 -13.94 21.85 4.68
CA LEU A 36 -15.18 22.61 4.47
C LEU A 36 -15.28 23.26 3.09
N VAL A 37 -14.16 23.53 2.40
CA VAL A 37 -14.17 24.06 1.02
C VAL A 37 -14.89 23.12 0.04
N ILE A 38 -14.92 21.81 0.33
CA ILE A 38 -15.62 20.79 -0.48
C ILE A 38 -16.89 20.26 0.20
N ASP A 39 -17.45 21.02 1.14
CA ASP A 39 -18.68 20.64 1.85
C ASP A 39 -19.88 20.55 0.90
N ALA A 40 -20.85 19.69 1.23
CA ALA A 40 -22.07 19.55 0.45
C ALA A 40 -23.00 20.77 0.60
N ASP A 41 -22.91 21.50 1.72
CA ASP A 41 -23.61 22.77 1.88
C ASP A 41 -22.83 23.89 1.16
N GLU A 42 -23.39 24.36 0.04
CA GLU A 42 -22.77 25.40 -0.80
C GLU A 42 -22.46 26.69 -0.04
N MET A 43 -23.28 27.06 0.96
CA MET A 43 -23.03 28.26 1.76
C MET A 43 -21.84 28.07 2.69
N VAL A 44 -21.69 26.88 3.26
CA VAL A 44 -20.51 26.53 4.07
C VAL A 44 -19.26 26.52 3.19
N ALA A 45 -19.33 25.88 2.02
CA ALA A 45 -18.20 25.79 1.08
C ALA A 45 -17.73 27.16 0.59
N ALA A 46 -18.67 28.05 0.23
CA ALA A 46 -18.34 29.42 -0.18
C ALA A 46 -17.65 30.20 0.95
N ARG A 47 -18.22 30.19 2.16
CA ARG A 47 -17.60 30.90 3.31
C ARG A 47 -16.27 30.30 3.73
N ALA A 48 -16.10 28.99 3.62
CA ALA A 48 -14.82 28.33 3.89
C ALA A 48 -13.77 28.74 2.85
N SER A 49 -14.16 28.87 1.58
CA SER A 49 -13.29 29.32 0.49
C SER A 49 -12.83 30.76 0.67
N ASP A 50 -13.65 31.64 1.24
CA ASP A 50 -13.23 32.99 1.59
C ASP A 50 -12.31 32.98 2.83
N ALA A 51 -12.71 32.24 3.88
CA ALA A 51 -11.99 32.21 5.15
C ALA A 51 -10.60 31.58 5.04
N ILE A 52 -10.43 30.57 4.19
CA ILE A 52 -9.17 29.84 4.04
C ILE A 52 -8.05 30.72 3.47
N LEU A 53 -8.37 31.78 2.72
CA LEU A 53 -7.41 32.74 2.18
C LEU A 53 -6.70 33.55 3.27
N SER A 54 -7.29 33.67 4.46
CA SER A 54 -6.70 34.36 5.62
C SER A 54 -5.68 33.51 6.41
N ILE A 55 -5.55 32.23 6.07
CA ILE A 55 -4.65 31.31 6.78
C ILE A 55 -3.23 31.43 6.22
N THR A 56 -2.25 31.50 7.12
CA THR A 56 -0.85 31.61 6.70
C THR A 56 -0.30 30.26 6.20
N PRO A 57 0.67 30.26 5.27
CA PRO A 57 1.30 29.03 4.79
C PRO A 57 1.89 28.16 5.90
N GLU A 58 2.44 28.76 6.96
CA GLU A 58 3.07 28.06 8.09
C GLU A 58 2.04 27.20 8.84
N ALA A 59 0.81 27.68 8.97
CA ALA A 59 -0.28 26.93 9.59
C ALA A 59 -0.64 25.68 8.77
N PHE A 60 -0.62 25.78 7.44
CA PHE A 60 -0.80 24.61 6.56
C PHE A 60 0.38 23.64 6.67
N VAL A 61 1.62 24.12 6.71
CA VAL A 61 2.81 23.28 6.89
C VAL A 61 2.73 22.49 8.21
N GLU A 62 2.36 23.15 9.30
CA GLU A 62 2.19 22.49 10.61
C GLU A 62 1.05 21.45 10.57
N ALA A 63 -0.06 21.78 9.92
CA ALA A 63 -1.18 20.86 9.76
C ALA A 63 -0.81 19.63 8.92
N ILE A 64 -0.11 19.83 7.80
CA ILE A 64 0.36 18.77 6.91
C ILE A 64 1.32 17.83 7.64
N LYS A 65 2.14 18.30 8.59
CA LYS A 65 3.07 17.44 9.33
C LYS A 65 2.40 16.47 10.31
N ARG A 66 1.09 16.62 10.58
CA ARG A 66 0.38 15.75 11.52
C ARG A 66 0.23 14.33 10.99
N LYS A 67 0.33 13.37 11.90
CA LYS A 67 0.11 11.94 11.60
C LYS A 67 -1.33 11.62 11.20
N ASN A 68 -2.30 12.44 11.58
CA ASN A 68 -3.72 12.24 11.30
C ASN A 68 -4.31 13.36 10.42
N ALA A 69 -3.46 14.04 9.65
CA ALA A 69 -3.87 15.03 8.67
C ALA A 69 -4.86 14.43 7.66
N GLN A 70 -5.95 15.14 7.40
CA GLN A 70 -7.00 14.66 6.49
C GLN A 70 -6.58 14.68 5.02
N PRO A 71 -7.06 13.74 4.18
CA PRO A 71 -6.79 13.73 2.74
C PRO A 71 -7.20 15.02 2.01
N ALA A 72 -8.29 15.66 2.45
CA ALA A 72 -8.74 16.93 1.88
C ALA A 72 -7.70 18.05 2.04
N LEU A 73 -6.95 18.08 3.15
CA LEU A 73 -5.86 19.03 3.37
C LEU A 73 -4.74 18.81 2.34
N PHE A 74 -4.35 17.55 2.08
CA PHE A 74 -3.32 17.26 1.07
C PHE A 74 -3.78 17.66 -0.34
N ALA A 75 -5.04 17.35 -0.68
CA ALA A 75 -5.62 17.72 -1.96
C ALA A 75 -5.67 19.25 -2.16
N PHE A 76 -6.10 19.99 -1.12
CA PHE A 76 -6.15 21.44 -1.15
C PHE A 76 -4.75 22.05 -1.29
N ALA A 77 -3.81 21.63 -0.43
CA ALA A 77 -2.44 22.15 -0.43
C ALA A 77 -1.73 21.87 -1.75
N ALA A 78 -1.89 20.67 -2.32
CA ALA A 78 -1.27 20.31 -3.59
C ALA A 78 -1.81 21.10 -4.79
N ARG A 79 -3.08 21.52 -4.76
CA ARG A 79 -3.73 22.25 -5.86
C ARG A 79 -3.53 23.76 -5.77
N TYR A 80 -3.59 24.32 -4.56
CA TYR A 80 -3.70 25.77 -4.37
C TYR A 80 -2.52 26.40 -3.64
N LEU A 81 -1.65 25.62 -3.00
CA LEU A 81 -0.56 26.12 -2.18
C LEU A 81 0.82 25.58 -2.59
N ALA A 82 0.93 24.95 -3.77
CA ALA A 82 2.16 24.33 -4.26
C ALA A 82 3.32 25.33 -4.42
N ASP A 83 2.99 26.59 -4.70
CA ASP A 83 3.94 27.71 -4.85
C ASP A 83 4.45 28.24 -3.49
N LYS A 84 3.78 27.91 -2.39
CA LYS A 84 4.09 28.46 -1.07
C LYS A 84 5.28 27.72 -0.43
N PRO A 85 6.16 28.44 0.26
CA PRO A 85 7.37 27.85 0.85
C PRO A 85 7.02 26.79 1.89
N GLY A 86 7.74 25.67 1.87
CA GLY A 86 7.61 24.57 2.84
C GLY A 86 6.41 23.65 2.65
N ILE A 87 5.41 23.99 1.83
CA ILE A 87 4.23 23.15 1.59
C ILE A 87 4.63 21.87 0.87
N CYS A 88 5.32 22.00 -0.25
CA CYS A 88 5.80 20.87 -1.06
C CYS A 88 6.66 19.89 -0.25
N ASP A 89 7.63 20.40 0.51
CA ASP A 89 8.50 19.58 1.35
C ASP A 89 7.68 18.85 2.44
N ALA A 90 6.70 19.52 3.06
CA ALA A 90 5.84 18.91 4.07
C ALA A 90 4.95 17.79 3.49
N LEU A 91 4.42 17.97 2.27
CA LEU A 91 3.63 16.96 1.57
C LEU A 91 4.47 15.72 1.24
N VAL A 92 5.73 15.91 0.83
CA VAL A 92 6.64 14.79 0.56
C VAL A 92 7.02 14.05 1.85
N GLN A 93 7.31 14.76 2.94
CA GLN A 93 7.71 14.13 4.21
C GLN A 93 6.59 13.37 4.92
N ASN A 94 5.32 13.68 4.63
CA ASN A 94 4.20 12.96 5.23
C ASN A 94 3.88 11.64 4.49
N LYS A 95 4.07 10.51 5.19
CA LYS A 95 3.79 9.16 4.68
C LYS A 95 2.32 8.90 4.35
N ASN A 96 1.40 9.67 4.92
CA ASN A 96 -0.04 9.55 4.65
C ASN A 96 -0.50 10.38 3.45
N CYS A 97 0.38 11.22 2.88
CA CYS A 97 0.10 11.95 1.66
C CYS A 97 0.19 11.00 0.46
N GLY A 98 -0.96 10.73 -0.17
CA GLY A 98 -1.05 9.88 -1.35
C GLY A 98 -0.24 10.41 -2.54
N ALA A 99 0.21 9.51 -3.40
CA ALA A 99 1.03 9.84 -4.57
C ALA A 99 0.27 10.73 -5.57
N GLU A 100 -1.06 10.64 -5.61
CA GLU A 100 -1.97 11.45 -6.43
C GLU A 100 -1.83 12.96 -6.16
N HIS A 101 -1.58 13.35 -4.91
CA HIS A 101 -1.38 14.76 -4.56
C HIS A 101 0.02 15.22 -4.95
N LEU A 102 1.01 14.33 -4.89
CA LEU A 102 2.38 14.65 -5.24
C LEU A 102 2.58 14.94 -6.74
N VAL A 103 1.75 14.37 -7.62
CA VAL A 103 1.82 14.62 -9.07
C VAL A 103 1.70 16.12 -9.38
N HIS A 104 0.79 16.81 -8.69
CA HIS A 104 0.53 18.23 -8.91
C HIS A 104 1.65 19.13 -8.41
N VAL A 105 2.38 18.70 -7.38
CA VAL A 105 3.47 19.49 -6.77
C VAL A 105 4.86 19.13 -7.29
N ALA A 106 5.00 18.07 -8.10
CA ALA A 106 6.28 17.56 -8.60
C ALA A 106 7.16 18.65 -9.27
N ARG A 107 6.53 19.61 -9.95
CA ARG A 107 7.20 20.74 -10.63
C ARG A 107 7.71 21.82 -9.66
N HIS A 108 7.18 21.86 -8.45
CA HIS A 108 7.49 22.84 -7.41
C HIS A 108 8.38 22.27 -6.30
N LEU A 109 8.79 21.00 -6.42
CA LEU A 109 9.64 20.36 -5.41
C LEU A 109 11.03 21.01 -5.39
N SER A 110 11.53 21.21 -4.17
CA SER A 110 12.94 21.54 -3.94
C SER A 110 13.83 20.36 -4.40
N ASN A 111 15.13 20.63 -4.64
CA ASN A 111 16.08 19.56 -4.94
C ASN A 111 16.08 18.50 -3.82
N VAL A 112 16.01 18.93 -2.56
CA VAL A 112 15.99 18.05 -1.39
C VAL A 112 14.74 17.17 -1.38
N ALA A 113 13.55 17.75 -1.59
CA ALA A 113 12.31 16.97 -1.63
C ALA A 113 12.25 16.04 -2.85
N THR A 114 12.81 16.46 -3.98
CA THR A 114 12.91 15.61 -5.17
C THR A 114 13.77 14.37 -4.89
N GLN A 115 14.94 14.55 -4.27
CA GLN A 115 15.82 13.42 -3.91
C GLN A 115 15.17 12.52 -2.85
N ALA A 116 14.55 13.10 -1.81
CA ALA A 116 13.84 12.32 -0.79
C ALA A 116 12.70 11.47 -1.39
N LEU A 117 12.00 11.99 -2.41
CA LEU A 117 10.95 11.26 -3.10
C LEU A 117 11.50 10.16 -4.01
N LEU A 118 12.65 10.38 -4.67
CA LEU A 118 13.34 9.35 -5.46
C LEU A 118 13.85 8.19 -4.60
N GLU A 119 14.24 8.46 -3.35
CA GLU A 119 14.62 7.44 -2.37
C GLU A 119 13.42 6.63 -1.85
N ASP A 120 12.21 7.21 -1.85
CA ASP A 120 10.96 6.53 -1.51
C ASP A 120 10.43 5.69 -2.69
N LEU A 121 11.13 4.59 -2.95
CA LEU A 121 10.84 3.66 -4.04
C LEU A 121 9.41 3.09 -3.99
N ASP A 122 8.81 2.98 -2.80
CA ASP A 122 7.44 2.48 -2.64
C ASP A 122 6.43 3.46 -3.26
N ARG A 123 6.54 4.76 -2.98
CA ARG A 123 5.62 5.78 -3.53
C ARG A 123 5.80 5.99 -5.02
N VAL A 124 7.05 6.02 -5.48
CA VAL A 124 7.38 6.21 -6.90
C VAL A 124 6.93 4.99 -7.71
N SER A 125 7.22 3.77 -7.25
CA SER A 125 6.81 2.55 -7.96
C SER A 125 5.29 2.36 -8.02
N ALA A 126 4.55 2.79 -6.99
CA ALA A 126 3.10 2.68 -6.93
C ALA A 126 2.36 3.63 -7.90
N SER A 127 2.95 4.75 -8.31
CA SER A 127 2.29 5.76 -9.15
C SER A 127 3.10 6.10 -10.42
N PRO A 128 2.69 5.57 -11.60
CA PRO A 128 3.31 5.92 -12.87
C PRO A 128 3.21 7.42 -13.21
N ALA A 129 2.11 8.07 -12.82
CA ALA A 129 1.92 9.50 -13.03
C ALA A 129 2.93 10.34 -12.25
N LEU A 130 3.27 9.92 -11.02
CA LEU A 130 4.27 10.60 -10.20
C LEU A 130 5.68 10.45 -10.79
N ALA A 131 6.04 9.24 -11.24
CA ALA A 131 7.32 9.00 -11.90
C ALA A 131 7.48 9.83 -13.19
N ALA A 132 6.43 9.90 -14.01
CA ALA A 132 6.41 10.72 -15.21
C ALA A 132 6.54 12.23 -14.89
N ALA A 133 5.90 12.69 -13.80
CA ALA A 133 6.01 14.07 -13.36
C ALA A 133 7.42 14.41 -12.87
N LEU A 134 8.07 13.49 -12.12
CA LEU A 134 9.46 13.65 -11.66
C LEU A 134 10.47 13.64 -12.80
N GLU A 135 10.23 12.87 -13.87
CA GLU A 135 11.11 12.87 -15.04
C GLU A 135 11.21 14.25 -15.71
N GLN A 136 10.14 15.04 -15.63
CA GLN A 136 10.10 16.41 -16.13
C GLN A 136 10.77 17.42 -15.20
N SER A 137 11.11 17.04 -13.97
CA SER A 137 11.75 17.94 -13.02
C SER A 137 13.20 18.26 -13.43
N PRO A 138 13.64 19.52 -13.28
CA PRO A 138 14.99 19.94 -13.66
C PRO A 138 16.07 19.36 -12.74
N SER A 139 15.70 18.99 -11.51
CA SER A 139 16.59 18.51 -10.46
C SER A 139 16.99 17.03 -10.57
N VAL A 140 16.45 16.32 -11.56
CA VAL A 140 16.64 14.87 -11.74
C VAL A 140 17.74 14.61 -12.76
N THR A 141 18.77 13.86 -12.37
CA THR A 141 19.92 13.56 -13.24
C THR A 141 19.52 12.65 -14.41
N PRO A 142 20.29 12.61 -15.51
CA PRO A 142 20.02 11.71 -16.63
C PRO A 142 19.94 10.23 -16.22
N GLU A 143 20.79 9.81 -15.27
CA GLU A 143 20.74 8.48 -14.68
C GLU A 143 19.46 8.26 -13.89
N GLN A 144 19.04 9.21 -13.06
CA GLN A 144 17.78 9.11 -12.32
C GLN A 144 16.56 9.09 -13.25
N LYS A 145 16.58 9.87 -14.34
CA LYS A 145 15.54 9.79 -15.40
C LYS A 145 15.51 8.43 -16.06
N LYS A 146 16.69 7.84 -16.33
CA LYS A 146 16.79 6.48 -16.84
C LYS A 146 16.21 5.47 -15.83
N HIS A 147 16.53 5.58 -14.55
CA HIS A 147 15.95 4.73 -13.50
C HIS A 147 14.42 4.89 -13.39
N LEU A 148 13.88 6.11 -13.45
CA LEU A 148 12.42 6.35 -13.46
C LEU A 148 11.75 5.71 -14.69
N ARG A 149 12.36 5.85 -15.87
CA ARG A 149 11.90 5.19 -17.10
C ARG A 149 12.03 3.68 -17.03
N GLU A 150 13.06 3.16 -16.37
CA GLU A 150 13.20 1.73 -16.13
C GLU A 150 12.20 1.24 -15.10
N LEU A 151 11.81 2.04 -14.11
CA LEU A 151 10.77 1.68 -13.17
C LEU A 151 9.42 1.57 -13.89
N HIS A 152 9.04 2.55 -14.72
CA HIS A 152 7.68 2.68 -15.26
C HIS A 152 7.52 2.42 -16.77
N GLY A 153 8.61 2.29 -17.53
CA GLY A 153 8.63 2.11 -18.99
C GLY A 153 8.03 3.31 -19.76
N PRO A 154 8.19 3.38 -21.10
CA PRO A 154 7.37 4.28 -21.89
C PRO A 154 5.91 3.89 -21.67
N GLY A 155 5.16 4.79 -21.04
CA GLY A 155 3.79 4.58 -20.60
C GLY A 155 2.83 4.32 -21.75
N ARG A 156 2.78 3.08 -22.24
CA ARG A 156 1.54 2.54 -22.77
C ARG A 156 0.76 1.97 -21.60
N PRO A 157 -0.47 2.46 -21.31
CA PRO A 157 -1.43 1.60 -20.61
C PRO A 157 -1.45 0.29 -21.38
N LEU A 158 -1.35 -0.83 -20.68
CA LEU A 158 -1.53 -2.14 -21.29
C LEU A 158 -2.97 -2.17 -21.79
N ASP A 159 -3.20 -1.76 -23.05
CA ASP A 159 -4.48 -1.91 -23.72
C ASP A 159 -4.85 -3.39 -23.61
N GLU A 160 -5.96 -3.65 -22.93
CA GLU A 160 -6.52 -4.98 -22.74
C GLU A 160 -6.70 -5.69 -24.09
N ALA A 161 -7.01 -4.91 -25.14
CA ALA A 161 -7.05 -5.33 -26.54
C ALA A 161 -5.65 -5.64 -27.11
N ALA A 162 -4.60 -4.85 -26.82
CA ALA A 162 -3.25 -5.13 -27.31
C ALA A 162 -2.60 -6.32 -26.58
N LEU A 163 -2.97 -6.58 -25.32
CA LEU A 163 -2.52 -7.75 -24.58
C LEU A 163 -3.28 -9.02 -25.02
N ALA A 164 -4.56 -8.89 -25.36
CA ALA A 164 -5.37 -9.96 -25.94
C ALA A 164 -4.98 -10.25 -27.40
N ASP A 165 -4.72 -9.22 -28.22
CA ASP A 165 -4.22 -9.37 -29.59
C ASP A 165 -2.76 -9.86 -29.60
N ALA A 166 -1.92 -9.42 -28.65
CA ALA A 166 -0.59 -10.00 -28.50
C ALA A 166 -0.64 -11.43 -27.91
N ALA A 167 -1.65 -11.78 -27.11
CA ALA A 167 -1.87 -13.16 -26.65
C ALA A 167 -2.38 -14.06 -27.78
N ALA A 168 -3.33 -13.58 -28.60
CA ALA A 168 -3.86 -14.27 -29.76
C ALA A 168 -2.83 -14.37 -30.90
N ALA A 169 -2.02 -13.33 -31.14
CA ALA A 169 -0.93 -13.35 -32.11
C ALA A 169 0.27 -14.18 -31.63
N ALA A 170 0.52 -14.27 -30.31
CA ALA A 170 1.54 -15.15 -29.74
C ALA A 170 1.12 -16.64 -29.69
N GLU A 171 -0.17 -16.94 -29.84
CA GLU A 171 -0.63 -18.32 -30.03
C GLU A 171 -0.26 -18.89 -31.40
N ALA A 172 -0.07 -18.03 -32.41
CA ALA A 172 0.12 -18.44 -33.81
C ALA A 172 1.57 -18.75 -34.24
N ASP A 173 2.60 -18.35 -33.48
CA ASP A 173 4.01 -18.53 -33.87
C ASP A 173 4.83 -19.33 -32.83
N PRO A 174 5.11 -20.64 -33.07
CA PRO A 174 5.84 -21.48 -32.13
C PRO A 174 7.30 -21.06 -31.92
N ALA A 175 7.89 -20.25 -32.81
CA ALA A 175 9.27 -19.77 -32.68
C ALA A 175 9.44 -18.60 -31.69
N ARG A 176 8.34 -17.94 -31.29
CA ARG A 176 8.32 -16.77 -30.39
C ARG A 176 7.72 -17.04 -29.01
N ARG A 177 7.43 -18.30 -28.67
CA ARG A 177 6.94 -18.71 -27.34
C ARG A 177 8.02 -18.49 -26.28
N GLN A 178 8.22 -17.25 -25.87
CA GLN A 178 9.00 -16.94 -24.68
C GLN A 178 8.29 -17.57 -23.48
N THR A 179 9.03 -18.35 -22.70
CA THR A 179 8.46 -18.90 -21.47
C THR A 179 8.03 -17.75 -20.55
N LEU A 180 7.01 -17.97 -19.73
CA LEU A 180 6.51 -16.96 -18.80
C LEU A 180 7.64 -16.38 -17.92
N LEU A 181 8.64 -17.20 -17.58
CA LEU A 181 9.86 -16.80 -16.89
C LEU A 181 10.73 -15.84 -17.70
N GLN A 182 10.96 -16.12 -18.99
CA GLN A 182 11.73 -15.23 -19.88
C GLN A 182 11.03 -13.87 -20.06
N ARG A 183 9.69 -13.88 -20.12
CA ARG A 183 8.90 -12.65 -20.20
C ARG A 183 9.00 -11.84 -18.91
N ILE A 184 8.86 -12.48 -17.74
CA ILE A 184 9.01 -11.81 -16.43
C ILE A 184 10.43 -11.27 -16.23
N ALA A 185 11.46 -11.98 -16.67
CA ALA A 185 12.85 -11.53 -16.55
C ALA A 185 13.15 -10.24 -17.31
N LYS A 186 12.42 -9.96 -18.39
CA LYS A 186 12.53 -8.71 -19.16
C LYS A 186 11.65 -7.58 -18.62
N MET A 187 10.73 -7.88 -17.71
CA MET A 187 9.82 -6.89 -17.14
C MET A 187 10.50 -6.04 -16.09
N THR A 188 10.12 -4.77 -16.06
CA THR A 188 10.50 -3.86 -14.98
C THR A 188 9.82 -4.23 -13.67
N VAL A 189 10.25 -3.64 -12.55
CA VAL A 189 9.59 -3.87 -11.25
C VAL A 189 8.12 -3.43 -11.31
N ALA A 190 7.80 -2.24 -11.84
CA ALA A 190 6.39 -1.79 -11.91
C ALA A 190 5.56 -2.65 -12.86
N GLN A 191 6.15 -3.12 -13.97
CA GLN A 191 5.48 -4.07 -14.86
C GLN A 191 5.18 -5.39 -14.16
N ARG A 192 6.12 -5.91 -13.36
CA ARG A 192 5.89 -7.10 -12.53
C ARG A 192 4.83 -6.87 -11.47
N VAL A 193 4.78 -5.69 -10.84
CA VAL A 193 3.70 -5.31 -9.90
C VAL A 193 2.34 -5.30 -10.62
N GLN A 194 2.23 -4.64 -11.77
CA GLN A 194 0.98 -4.63 -12.56
C GLN A 194 0.59 -6.04 -13.02
N TYR A 195 1.58 -6.84 -13.44
CA TYR A 195 1.36 -8.22 -13.87
C TYR A 195 0.99 -9.15 -12.70
N ALA A 196 1.48 -8.89 -11.48
CA ALA A 196 1.05 -9.60 -10.28
C ALA A 196 -0.43 -9.34 -9.96
N ILE A 197 -0.89 -8.09 -10.10
CA ILE A 197 -2.27 -7.70 -9.80
C ILE A 197 -3.24 -8.18 -10.89
N LYS A 198 -2.88 -7.98 -12.16
CA LYS A 198 -3.78 -8.19 -13.32
C LYS A 198 -3.59 -9.53 -14.03
N GLY A 199 -2.43 -10.16 -13.88
CA GLY A 199 -2.07 -11.40 -14.57
C GLY A 199 -2.86 -12.62 -14.09
N GLY A 200 -2.66 -13.74 -14.80
CA GLY A 200 -3.27 -15.03 -14.47
C GLY A 200 -2.64 -15.72 -13.26
N SER A 201 -3.18 -16.90 -12.92
CA SER A 201 -2.71 -17.70 -11.77
C SER A 201 -1.23 -18.09 -11.88
N GLU A 202 -0.77 -18.51 -13.06
CA GLU A 202 0.63 -18.86 -13.32
C GLU A 202 1.60 -17.67 -13.12
N ALA A 203 1.16 -16.46 -13.46
CA ALA A 203 1.93 -15.24 -13.22
C ALA A 203 2.09 -14.99 -11.73
N ARG A 204 1.00 -15.04 -10.95
CA ARG A 204 1.03 -14.88 -9.48
C ARG A 204 1.89 -15.95 -8.81
N ARG A 205 1.76 -17.20 -9.23
CA ARG A 205 2.55 -18.33 -8.71
C ARG A 205 4.04 -18.14 -8.96
N THR A 206 4.43 -17.44 -10.01
CA THR A 206 5.82 -17.13 -10.32
C THR A 206 6.30 -15.89 -9.55
N LEU A 207 5.51 -14.81 -9.57
CA LEU A 207 5.85 -13.52 -8.98
C LEU A 207 5.80 -13.51 -7.44
N ILE A 208 5.13 -14.47 -6.80
CA ILE A 208 5.19 -14.59 -5.33
C ILE A 208 6.59 -14.94 -4.82
N ARG A 209 7.44 -15.52 -5.69
CA ARG A 209 8.85 -15.85 -5.40
C ARG A 209 9.83 -14.80 -5.92
N ASP A 210 9.33 -13.62 -6.31
CA ASP A 210 10.16 -12.56 -6.88
C ASP A 210 11.21 -12.06 -5.87
N THR A 211 12.38 -11.62 -6.33
CA THR A 211 13.40 -11.04 -5.45
C THR A 211 12.91 -9.74 -4.80
N ASN A 212 12.05 -8.99 -5.46
CA ASN A 212 11.52 -7.72 -4.97
C ASN A 212 10.24 -7.92 -4.14
N LYS A 213 10.29 -7.48 -2.88
CA LYS A 213 9.19 -7.60 -1.90
C LYS A 213 7.92 -6.85 -2.30
N VAL A 214 8.03 -5.74 -3.03
CA VAL A 214 6.87 -4.97 -3.51
C VAL A 214 6.05 -5.80 -4.48
N VAL A 215 6.72 -6.52 -5.39
CA VAL A 215 6.09 -7.45 -6.33
C VAL A 215 5.38 -8.58 -5.58
N GLN A 216 6.06 -9.19 -4.59
CA GLN A 216 5.47 -10.25 -3.78
C GLN A 216 4.21 -9.78 -3.03
N ARG A 217 4.23 -8.56 -2.48
CA ARG A 217 3.07 -7.95 -1.80
C ARG A 217 1.92 -7.66 -2.75
N ALA A 218 2.22 -7.21 -3.97
CA ALA A 218 1.23 -6.95 -5.01
C ALA A 218 0.47 -8.23 -5.41
N VAL A 219 1.11 -9.40 -5.38
CA VAL A 219 0.44 -10.69 -5.62
C VAL A 219 -0.67 -10.93 -4.59
N LEU A 220 -0.39 -10.67 -3.31
CA LEU A 220 -1.36 -10.86 -2.22
C LEU A 220 -2.52 -9.85 -2.25
N GLN A 221 -2.36 -8.73 -2.97
CA GLN A 221 -3.38 -7.69 -3.14
C GLN A 221 -4.20 -7.86 -4.42
N SER A 222 -3.92 -8.87 -5.25
CA SER A 222 -4.67 -9.11 -6.48
C SER A 222 -6.14 -9.41 -6.16
N PRO A 223 -7.10 -8.74 -6.81
CA PRO A 223 -8.52 -9.03 -6.64
C PRO A 223 -8.93 -10.39 -7.23
N ARG A 224 -8.05 -10.99 -8.05
CA ARG A 224 -8.26 -12.31 -8.70
C ARG A 224 -7.60 -13.44 -7.92
N LEU A 225 -7.11 -13.18 -6.71
CA LEU A 225 -6.46 -14.16 -5.86
C LEU A 225 -7.50 -15.12 -5.27
N THR A 226 -7.27 -16.41 -5.45
CA THR A 226 -8.17 -17.48 -4.97
C THR A 226 -7.66 -18.11 -3.67
N ASP A 227 -8.56 -18.70 -2.88
CA ASP A 227 -8.18 -19.37 -1.63
C ASP A 227 -7.20 -20.53 -1.87
N GLN A 228 -7.36 -21.29 -2.96
CA GLN A 228 -6.45 -22.38 -3.31
C GLN A 228 -5.01 -21.88 -3.58
N GLU A 229 -4.87 -20.72 -4.20
CA GLU A 229 -3.54 -20.12 -4.42
C GLU A 229 -2.91 -19.70 -3.09
N VAL A 230 -3.69 -19.12 -2.19
CA VAL A 230 -3.20 -18.74 -0.85
C VAL A 230 -2.78 -19.95 -0.03
N GLU A 231 -3.54 -21.05 -0.10
CA GLU A 231 -3.16 -22.33 0.51
C GLU A 231 -1.82 -22.84 -0.02
N ALA A 232 -1.61 -22.76 -1.33
CA ALA A 232 -0.35 -23.12 -1.95
C ALA A 232 0.78 -22.22 -1.46
N PHE A 233 0.59 -20.90 -1.43
CA PHE A 233 1.61 -19.95 -0.97
C PHE A 233 1.99 -20.17 0.49
N ALA A 234 1.01 -20.39 1.37
CA ALA A 234 1.24 -20.70 2.79
C ALA A 234 2.13 -21.93 3.01
N SER A 235 2.08 -22.91 2.10
CA SER A 235 2.89 -24.13 2.16
C SER A 235 4.31 -23.97 1.59
N MET A 236 4.62 -22.87 0.90
CA MET A 236 5.90 -22.70 0.22
C MET A 236 7.00 -22.26 1.20
N SER A 237 8.05 -23.08 1.32
CA SER A 237 9.26 -22.76 2.10
C SER A 237 10.24 -21.83 1.36
N SER A 238 9.99 -21.54 0.08
CA SER A 238 10.76 -20.58 -0.73
C SER A 238 10.35 -19.13 -0.50
N LEU A 239 9.24 -18.89 0.21
CA LEU A 239 8.78 -17.54 0.52
C LEU A 239 9.49 -16.96 1.74
N THR A 240 9.58 -15.64 1.76
CA THR A 240 10.14 -14.89 2.89
C THR A 240 9.16 -14.87 4.06
N ASP A 241 9.71 -14.69 5.26
CA ASP A 241 8.95 -14.61 6.52
C ASP A 241 7.94 -13.45 6.53
N GLU A 242 8.27 -12.33 5.89
CA GLU A 242 7.40 -11.16 5.70
C GLU A 242 6.12 -11.53 4.93
N ILE A 243 6.22 -12.30 3.84
CA ILE A 243 5.06 -12.71 3.05
C ILE A 243 4.18 -13.68 3.83
N LEU A 244 4.78 -14.64 4.53
CA LEU A 244 4.04 -15.57 5.38
C LEU A 244 3.32 -14.83 6.52
N ARG A 245 3.95 -13.80 7.09
CA ARG A 245 3.35 -12.90 8.09
C ARG A 245 2.17 -12.11 7.52
N LEU A 246 2.26 -11.61 6.29
CA LEU A 246 1.16 -10.91 5.62
C LEU A 246 -0.02 -11.84 5.32
N ILE A 247 0.25 -13.09 4.91
CA ILE A 247 -0.82 -14.09 4.73
C ILE A 247 -1.51 -14.34 6.08
N ALA A 248 -0.74 -14.50 7.16
CA ALA A 248 -1.28 -14.81 8.48
C ALA A 248 -2.04 -13.65 9.15
N SER A 249 -1.66 -12.41 8.86
CA SER A 249 -2.32 -11.22 9.42
C SER A 249 -3.65 -10.90 8.73
N ASN A 250 -3.85 -11.38 7.50
CA ASN A 250 -5.08 -11.19 6.76
C ASN A 250 -6.22 -12.05 7.35
N ARG A 251 -7.25 -11.37 7.87
CA ARG A 251 -8.41 -12.01 8.50
C ARG A 251 -9.18 -12.93 7.55
N THR A 252 -9.22 -12.60 6.26
CA THR A 252 -9.92 -13.42 5.25
C THR A 252 -9.22 -14.76 5.09
N PHE A 253 -7.90 -14.75 4.90
CA PHE A 253 -7.12 -15.98 4.72
C PHE A 253 -7.08 -16.83 5.98
N ARG A 254 -7.05 -16.20 7.17
CA ARG A 254 -7.01 -16.89 8.46
C ARG A 254 -8.30 -17.65 8.79
N LYS A 255 -9.44 -17.34 8.15
CA LYS A 255 -10.67 -18.14 8.27
C LYS A 255 -10.53 -19.53 7.65
N ASN A 256 -9.66 -19.67 6.66
CA ASN A 256 -9.41 -20.95 6.02
C ASN A 256 -8.46 -21.80 6.87
N TYR A 257 -8.97 -22.91 7.40
CA TYR A 257 -8.21 -23.83 8.24
C TYR A 257 -6.98 -24.41 7.53
N THR A 258 -7.06 -24.66 6.23
CA THR A 258 -5.94 -25.20 5.44
C THR A 258 -4.78 -24.21 5.40
N VAL A 259 -5.06 -22.91 5.22
CA VAL A 259 -4.04 -21.85 5.27
C VAL A 259 -3.39 -21.81 6.65
N VAL A 260 -4.19 -21.85 7.72
CA VAL A 260 -3.69 -21.87 9.10
C VAL A 260 -2.77 -23.06 9.35
N ARG A 261 -3.21 -24.25 8.94
CA ARG A 261 -2.45 -25.49 9.08
C ARG A 261 -1.15 -25.44 8.28
N ASN A 262 -1.17 -24.93 7.05
CA ASN A 262 0.00 -24.84 6.18
C ASN A 262 1.03 -23.85 6.75
N LEU A 263 0.59 -22.68 7.22
CA LEU A 263 1.47 -21.69 7.85
C LEU A 263 2.18 -22.26 9.10
N ILE A 264 1.46 -22.96 9.97
CA ILE A 264 2.03 -23.54 11.20
C ILE A 264 3.08 -24.62 10.89
N ASN A 265 2.88 -25.39 9.82
CA ASN A 265 3.81 -26.46 9.43
C ASN A 265 5.00 -25.96 8.59
N ASN A 266 5.02 -24.68 8.20
CA ASN A 266 6.07 -24.12 7.36
C ASN A 266 7.26 -23.62 8.21
N PRO A 267 8.50 -24.10 7.95
CA PRO A 267 9.70 -23.73 8.71
C PRO A 267 10.04 -22.23 8.67
N LYS A 268 9.57 -21.51 7.64
CA LYS A 268 9.86 -20.08 7.45
C LYS A 268 8.81 -19.16 8.08
N THR A 269 7.70 -19.70 8.59
CA THR A 269 6.70 -18.87 9.26
C THR A 269 7.25 -18.43 10.62
N PRO A 270 7.23 -17.12 10.91
CA PRO A 270 7.68 -16.59 12.19
C PRO A 270 7.02 -17.25 13.42
N LEU A 271 7.81 -17.41 14.48
CA LEU A 271 7.34 -18.03 15.73
C LEU A 271 6.18 -17.26 16.38
N ASP A 272 6.24 -15.93 16.36
CA ASP A 272 5.22 -15.08 16.96
C ASP A 272 3.85 -15.28 16.29
N VAL A 273 3.84 -15.45 14.96
CA VAL A 273 2.63 -15.75 14.20
C VAL A 273 2.10 -17.15 14.54
N THR A 274 2.96 -18.17 14.51
CA THR A 274 2.55 -19.57 14.71
C THR A 274 2.02 -19.84 16.11
N LEU A 275 2.60 -19.23 17.15
CA LEU A 275 2.12 -19.36 18.53
C LEU A 275 0.68 -18.85 18.71
N HIS A 276 0.32 -17.73 18.07
CA HIS A 276 -1.04 -17.20 18.10
C HIS A 276 -2.06 -18.04 17.32
N MET A 277 -1.60 -18.94 16.46
CA MET A 277 -2.44 -19.79 15.63
C MET A 277 -2.63 -21.20 16.21
N LEU A 278 -1.76 -21.63 17.14
CA LEU A 278 -1.87 -22.93 17.82
C LEU A 278 -3.26 -23.24 18.39
N PRO A 279 -3.97 -22.30 19.07
CA PRO A 279 -5.30 -22.60 19.61
C PRO A 279 -6.35 -22.91 18.54
N MET A 280 -6.11 -22.51 17.28
CA MET A 280 -7.04 -22.72 16.16
C MET A 280 -6.94 -24.13 15.57
N LEU A 281 -5.90 -24.89 15.90
CA LEU A 281 -5.72 -26.25 15.39
C LEU A 281 -6.71 -27.24 15.99
N ASN A 282 -7.15 -28.19 15.16
CA ASN A 282 -7.91 -29.34 15.61
C ASN A 282 -7.01 -30.29 16.45
N PRO A 283 -7.60 -31.19 17.25
CA PRO A 283 -6.82 -32.08 18.12
C PRO A 283 -5.85 -33.01 17.37
N GLN A 284 -6.23 -33.48 16.17
CA GLN A 284 -5.44 -34.42 15.38
C GLN A 284 -4.18 -33.78 14.80
N ASP A 285 -4.31 -32.59 14.22
CA ASP A 285 -3.19 -31.83 13.66
C ASP A 285 -2.32 -31.27 14.78
N LEU A 286 -2.88 -30.89 15.92
CA LEU A 286 -2.10 -30.51 17.10
C LEU A 286 -1.24 -31.69 17.60
N LYS A 287 -1.78 -32.92 17.60
CA LYS A 287 -1.01 -34.14 17.91
C LYS A 287 0.11 -34.37 16.90
N ARG A 288 -0.15 -34.20 15.60
CA ARG A 288 0.88 -34.35 14.55
C ARG A 288 2.01 -33.32 14.71
N LEU A 289 1.67 -32.11 15.14
CA LEU A 289 2.63 -31.03 15.33
C LEU A 289 3.67 -31.35 16.42
N THR A 290 3.31 -32.14 17.44
CA THR A 290 4.24 -32.52 18.53
C THR A 290 5.40 -33.38 18.05
N THR A 291 5.23 -34.08 16.92
CA THR A 291 6.26 -34.93 16.31
C THR A 291 6.98 -34.28 15.12
N ASN A 292 6.54 -33.08 14.71
CA ASN A 292 7.06 -32.44 13.51
C ASN A 292 8.44 -31.80 13.77
N LYS A 293 9.47 -32.24 13.03
CA LYS A 293 10.84 -31.73 13.12
C LYS A 293 11.09 -30.50 12.23
N ASN A 294 10.18 -30.18 11.31
CA ASN A 294 10.30 -29.05 10.39
C ASN A 294 9.88 -27.71 11.02
N ILE A 295 9.53 -27.69 12.31
CA ILE A 295 9.09 -26.48 13.01
C ILE A 295 10.02 -26.14 14.19
N PRO A 296 10.03 -24.89 14.67
CA PRO A 296 10.81 -24.50 15.84
C PRO A 296 10.48 -25.34 17.09
N GLU A 297 11.51 -25.68 17.88
CA GLU A 297 11.33 -26.52 19.09
C GLU A 297 10.37 -25.89 20.11
N THR A 298 10.41 -24.56 20.23
CA THR A 298 9.49 -23.79 21.07
C THR A 298 8.03 -23.99 20.67
N LEU A 299 7.74 -24.03 19.37
CA LEU A 299 6.40 -24.27 18.84
C LEU A 299 5.96 -25.71 19.14
N ARG A 300 6.85 -26.69 18.92
CA ARG A 300 6.59 -28.11 19.19
C ARG A 300 6.31 -28.38 20.68
N THR A 301 7.12 -27.80 21.56
CA THR A 301 6.96 -27.93 23.02
C THR A 301 5.64 -27.31 23.49
N THR A 302 5.28 -26.13 22.96
CA THR A 302 4.01 -25.46 23.29
C THR A 302 2.81 -26.25 22.78
N ALA A 303 2.90 -26.80 21.57
CA ALA A 303 1.87 -27.67 21.00
C ALA A 303 1.64 -28.93 21.84
N PHE A 304 2.72 -29.56 22.35
CA PHE A 304 2.64 -30.71 23.23
C PHE A 304 1.93 -30.40 24.55
N LYS A 305 2.28 -29.28 25.21
CA LYS A 305 1.59 -28.82 26.42
C LYS A 305 0.10 -28.60 26.17
N LEU A 306 -0.25 -27.89 25.10
CA LEU A 306 -1.63 -27.60 24.73
C LEU A 306 -2.43 -28.87 24.41
N HIS A 307 -1.82 -29.83 23.69
CA HIS A 307 -2.43 -31.11 23.39
C HIS A 307 -2.75 -31.90 24.66
N ARG A 308 -1.81 -31.95 25.62
CA ARG A 308 -2.01 -32.63 26.90
C ARG A 308 -3.16 -32.00 27.70
N THR A 309 -3.17 -30.68 27.85
CA THR A 309 -4.24 -29.96 28.57
C THR A 309 -5.62 -30.22 27.95
N ARG A 310 -5.73 -30.20 26.62
CA ARG A 310 -7.00 -30.50 25.92
C ARG A 310 -7.44 -31.96 26.08
N ALA A 311 -6.49 -32.89 26.19
CA ALA A 311 -6.79 -34.30 26.41
C ALA A 311 -7.27 -34.57 27.85
N GLU A 312 -6.72 -33.86 28.83
CA GLU A 312 -7.13 -33.93 30.25
C GLU A 312 -8.54 -33.35 30.46
N GLN A 313 -8.88 -32.24 29.81
CA GLN A 313 -10.21 -31.61 29.91
C GLN A 313 -11.35 -32.41 29.27
N LYS A 314 -11.04 -33.42 28.45
CA LYS A 314 -12.03 -34.25 27.75
C LYS A 314 -12.29 -35.58 28.48
N LYS A 315 -11.52 -35.89 29.53
CA LYS A 315 -11.75 -37.00 30.45
C LYS A 315 -12.67 -36.54 31.59
#